data_AF-A0AAD7RMP6-F1
#
_entry.id   AF-A0AAD7RMP6-F1
#
_cell.length_a   1.000
_cell.length_b   1.000
_cell.length_c   1.000
_cell.angle_alpha   90.00
_cell.angle_beta   90.00
_cell.angle_gamma   90.00
#
_symmetry.space_group_name_H-M   'P 1'
#
loop_
_entity.id
_entity.type
_entity.pdbx_description
1 polymer ?
#
loop_
_entity_poly.entity_id
_entity_poly.type
_entity_poly.pdbx_seq_one_letter_code
_entity_poly.pdbx_strand_id
1 'polypeptide(L)'
;MGQLQAMSRKFSWLREGKSDEKLIAALETENHTLRQLTAQLKEEVLQKGEAAARVTGEAQRLQRDLAAERAAQAELKRQGRANQDTIASLHLQHNKAKVSLEQVQSRFERLRVKIIQAVYTAPGAKQPQTEISDAALLQTMQKIIDDRTTFHQRLQQKGEKMPPLTTADIPGHGNGLHLTQEELKPNRKGRC
;
A
#
# COMPACT_ATOMS: atom_id res chain seq x y z
N MET A 1 -88.07 43.39 67.34
CA MET A 1 -87.48 43.13 66.01
C MET A 1 -86.02 42.66 66.02
N GLY A 2 -85.21 42.87 67.08
CA GLY A 2 -83.77 42.52 67.06
C GLY A 2 -83.40 41.03 67.08
N GLN A 3 -84.18 40.16 67.73
CA GLN A 3 -83.83 38.74 67.89
C GLN A 3 -83.91 37.94 66.58
N LEU A 4 -84.96 38.18 65.77
CA LEU A 4 -85.14 37.51 64.48
C LEU A 4 -84.07 37.92 63.47
N GLN A 5 -83.67 39.20 63.46
CA GLN A 5 -82.59 39.70 62.62
C GLN A 5 -81.22 39.15 63.04
N ALA A 6 -80.96 39.00 64.34
CA ALA A 6 -79.76 38.36 64.86
C ALA A 6 -79.70 36.86 64.49
N MET A 7 -80.83 36.14 64.58
CA MET A 7 -80.90 34.74 64.14
C MET A 7 -80.69 34.61 62.63
N SER A 8 -81.31 35.45 61.81
CA SER A 8 -81.11 35.47 60.36
C SER A 8 -79.65 35.67 59.97
N ARG A 9 -78.95 36.63 60.60
CA ARG A 9 -77.51 36.85 60.39
C ARG A 9 -76.67 35.64 60.79
N LYS A 10 -77.00 34.98 61.90
CA LYS A 10 -76.32 33.76 62.35
C LYS A 10 -76.52 32.60 61.37
N PHE A 11 -77.72 32.44 60.81
CA PHE A 11 -77.99 31.44 59.78
C PHE A 11 -77.26 31.74 58.46
N SER A 12 -77.18 33.01 58.04
CA SER A 12 -76.38 33.40 56.87
C SER A 12 -74.90 33.08 57.08
N TRP A 13 -74.32 33.45 58.22
CA TRP A 13 -72.94 33.12 58.58
C TRP A 13 -72.67 31.61 58.62
N LEU A 14 -73.56 30.82 59.21
CA LEU A 14 -73.40 29.36 59.26
C LEU A 14 -73.52 28.72 57.88
N ARG A 15 -74.35 29.28 56.99
CA ARG A 15 -74.51 28.79 55.61
C ARG A 15 -73.29 29.14 54.76
N GLU A 16 -72.83 30.39 54.85
CA GLU A 16 -71.63 30.88 54.16
C GLU A 16 -70.39 30.12 54.64
N GLY A 17 -70.20 29.96 55.96
CA GLY A 17 -69.07 29.19 56.51
C GLY A 17 -69.03 27.74 56.05
N LYS A 18 -70.18 27.05 55.95
CA LYS A 18 -70.25 25.69 55.38
C LYS A 18 -69.98 25.64 53.87
N SER A 19 -70.29 26.73 53.15
CA SER A 19 -69.98 26.85 51.72
C SER A 19 -68.47 27.04 51.52
N ASP A 20 -67.86 27.89 52.34
CA ASP A 20 -66.44 28.18 52.31
C ASP A 20 -65.61 26.95 52.71
N GLU A 21 -66.03 26.21 53.74
CA GLU A 21 -65.38 24.96 54.15
C GLU A 21 -65.36 23.91 53.03
N LYS A 22 -66.46 23.76 52.28
CA LYS A 22 -66.52 22.86 51.13
C LYS A 22 -65.60 23.31 49.99
N LEU A 23 -65.52 24.62 49.74
CA LEU A 23 -64.64 25.18 48.73
C LEU A 23 -63.17 24.96 49.11
N ILE A 24 -62.81 25.19 50.38
CA ILE A 24 -61.47 24.95 50.89
C ILE A 24 -61.09 23.47 50.74
N ALA A 25 -61.97 22.55 51.14
CA ALA A 25 -61.72 21.12 50.99
C ALA A 25 -61.52 20.69 49.53
N ALA A 26 -62.29 21.27 48.59
CA ALA A 26 -62.11 21.02 47.16
C ALA A 26 -60.78 21.59 46.62
N LEU A 27 -60.39 22.78 47.07
CA LEU A 27 -59.10 23.37 46.70
C LEU A 27 -57.92 22.58 47.27
N GLU A 28 -58.05 22.03 48.48
CA GLU A 28 -57.02 21.20 49.10
C GLU A 28 -56.82 19.88 48.35
N THR A 29 -57.90 19.22 47.93
CA THR A 29 -57.80 17.97 47.14
C THR A 29 -57.20 18.23 45.75
N GLU A 30 -57.59 19.33 45.09
CA GLU A 30 -57.00 19.74 43.82
C GLU A 30 -55.51 20.07 43.99
N ASN A 31 -55.15 20.84 45.02
CA ASN A 31 -53.76 21.20 45.29
C ASN A 31 -52.90 19.95 45.57
N HIS A 32 -53.44 18.97 46.31
CA HIS A 32 -52.78 17.70 46.54
C HIS A 32 -52.53 16.94 45.23
N THR A 33 -53.56 16.85 44.38
CA THR A 33 -53.48 16.16 43.08
C THR A 33 -52.46 16.83 42.15
N LEU A 34 -52.46 18.17 42.09
CA LEU A 34 -51.51 18.94 41.31
C LEU A 34 -50.06 18.73 41.78
N ARG A 35 -49.83 18.66 43.11
CA ARG A 35 -48.50 18.36 43.66
C ARG A 35 -48.04 16.95 43.28
N GLN A 36 -48.94 15.96 43.35
CA GLN A 36 -48.63 14.59 42.94
C GLN A 36 -48.27 14.50 41.46
N LEU A 37 -49.07 15.13 40.59
CA LEU A 37 -48.79 15.18 39.15
C LEU A 37 -47.47 15.91 38.87
N THR A 38 -47.20 17.02 39.56
CA THR A 38 -45.94 17.76 39.43
C THR A 38 -44.74 16.89 39.81
N ALA A 39 -44.85 16.07 40.86
CA ALA A 39 -43.79 15.15 41.27
C ALA A 39 -43.56 14.06 40.21
N GLN A 40 -44.63 13.47 39.67
CA GLN A 40 -44.55 12.47 38.60
C GLN A 40 -43.91 13.02 37.33
N LEU A 41 -44.32 14.22 36.89
CA LEU A 41 -43.76 14.86 35.70
C LEU A 41 -42.27 15.21 35.89
N LYS A 42 -41.87 15.65 37.09
CA LYS A 42 -40.45 15.92 37.39
C LYS A 42 -39.60 14.65 37.27
N GLU A 43 -40.10 13.53 37.80
CA GLU A 43 -39.44 12.23 37.68
C GLU A 43 -39.35 11.78 36.21
N GLU A 44 -40.44 11.90 35.44
CA GLU A 44 -40.45 11.54 34.03
C GLU A 44 -39.48 12.40 33.19
N VAL A 45 -39.38 13.70 33.49
CA VAL A 45 -38.41 14.60 32.85
C VAL A 45 -36.98 14.18 33.15
N LEU A 46 -36.69 13.79 34.40
CA LEU A 46 -35.38 13.31 34.79
C LEU A 46 -35.02 12.03 34.02
N GLN A 47 -35.91 11.05 34.01
CA GLN A 47 -35.72 9.77 33.32
C GLN A 47 -35.51 9.95 31.81
N LYS A 48 -36.30 10.82 31.17
CA LYS A 48 -36.12 11.16 29.75
C LYS A 48 -34.80 11.89 29.50
N GLY A 49 -34.39 12.76 30.42
CA GLY A 49 -33.10 13.46 30.36
C GLY A 49 -31.91 12.49 30.40
N GLU A 50 -31.93 11.51 31.30
CA GLU A 50 -30.91 10.47 31.39
C GLU A 50 -30.87 9.60 30.13
N ALA A 51 -32.03 9.19 29.61
CA ALA A 51 -32.11 8.43 28.36
C ALA A 51 -31.57 9.22 27.16
N ALA A 52 -31.89 10.52 27.07
CA ALA A 52 -31.40 11.41 26.02
C ALA A 52 -29.87 11.60 26.10
N ALA A 53 -29.32 11.74 27.31
CA ALA A 53 -27.89 11.83 27.53
C ALA A 53 -27.17 10.55 27.11
N ARG A 54 -27.72 9.37 27.44
CA ARG A 54 -27.17 8.07 27.03
C ARG A 54 -27.13 7.93 25.52
N VAL A 55 -28.25 8.15 24.84
CA VAL A 55 -28.34 8.04 23.37
C VAL A 55 -27.41 9.04 22.68
N THR A 56 -27.33 10.27 23.19
CA THR A 56 -26.43 11.29 22.64
C THR A 56 -24.96 10.88 22.82
N GLY A 57 -24.59 10.32 23.97
CA GLY A 57 -23.25 9.79 24.22
C GLY A 57 -22.88 8.64 23.29
N GLU A 58 -23.80 7.71 23.05
CA GLU A 58 -23.64 6.61 22.11
C GLU A 58 -23.50 7.11 20.67
N ALA A 59 -24.33 8.07 20.25
CA ALA A 59 -24.26 8.68 18.92
C ALA A 59 -22.89 9.36 18.70
N GLN A 60 -22.39 10.10 19.68
CA GLN A 60 -21.07 10.73 19.62
C GLN A 60 -19.92 9.72 19.60
N ARG A 61 -20.07 8.58 20.29
CA ARG A 61 -19.08 7.49 20.23
C ARG A 61 -19.05 6.87 18.82
N LEU A 62 -20.22 6.47 18.32
CA LEU A 62 -20.34 5.86 16.99
C LEU A 62 -19.87 6.81 15.89
N GLN A 63 -20.09 8.11 16.02
CA GLN A 63 -19.60 9.10 15.05
C GLN A 63 -18.06 9.17 15.03
N ARG A 64 -17.41 9.05 16.20
CA ARG A 64 -15.94 8.99 16.28
C ARG A 64 -15.40 7.71 15.67
N ASP A 65 -16.03 6.57 15.97
CA ASP A 65 -15.63 5.27 15.43
C ASP A 65 -15.77 5.25 13.90
N LEU A 66 -16.88 5.76 13.37
CA LEU A 66 -17.10 5.89 11.93
C LEU A 66 -16.05 6.79 11.25
N ALA A 67 -15.65 7.88 11.91
CA ALA A 67 -14.62 8.76 11.39
C ALA A 67 -13.24 8.06 11.34
N ALA A 68 -12.90 7.31 12.40
CA ALA A 68 -11.67 6.52 12.46
C ALA A 68 -11.63 5.44 11.37
N GLU A 69 -12.73 4.69 11.20
CA GLU A 69 -12.86 3.67 10.16
C GLU A 69 -12.73 4.26 8.74
N ARG A 70 -13.35 5.42 8.48
CA ARG A 70 -13.20 6.11 7.19
C ARG A 70 -11.76 6.54 6.93
N ALA A 71 -11.06 7.02 7.94
CA ALA A 71 -9.64 7.38 7.83
C ALA A 71 -8.77 6.14 7.54
N ALA A 72 -8.98 5.05 8.27
CA ALA A 72 -8.29 3.79 8.06
C ALA A 72 -8.54 3.22 6.64
N GLN A 73 -9.79 3.27 6.18
CA GLN A 73 -10.15 2.82 4.83
C GLN A 73 -9.50 3.68 3.74
N ALA A 74 -9.42 5.00 3.94
CA ALA A 74 -8.77 5.90 3.00
C ALA A 74 -7.27 5.60 2.89
N GLU A 75 -6.61 5.35 4.02
CA GLU A 75 -5.19 4.99 4.05
C GLU A 75 -4.94 3.62 3.40
N LEU A 76 -5.76 2.61 3.69
CA LEU A 76 -5.65 1.30 3.05
C LEU A 76 -5.81 1.40 1.52
N LYS A 77 -6.76 2.20 1.03
CA LYS A 77 -6.93 2.46 -0.41
C LYS A 77 -5.73 3.16 -1.01
N ARG A 78 -5.09 4.09 -0.28
CA ARG A 78 -3.88 4.77 -0.71
C ARG A 78 -2.71 3.79 -0.82
N GLN A 79 -2.51 2.95 0.20
CA GLN A 79 -1.47 1.91 0.20
C GLN A 79 -1.71 0.90 -0.93
N GLY A 80 -2.96 0.49 -1.14
CA GLY A 80 -3.33 -0.42 -2.24
C GLY A 80 -2.93 0.14 -3.62
N ARG A 81 -3.17 1.44 -3.86
CA ARG A 81 -2.75 2.11 -5.10
C ARG A 81 -1.22 2.18 -5.23
N ALA A 82 -0.51 2.61 -4.18
CA ALA A 82 0.95 2.67 -4.20
C ALA A 82 1.60 1.30 -4.45
N ASN A 83 1.03 0.24 -3.87
CA ASN A 83 1.49 -1.13 -4.10
C ASN A 83 1.23 -1.57 -5.54
N GLN A 84 0.06 -1.25 -6.12
CA GLN A 84 -0.23 -1.54 -7.53
C GLN A 84 0.76 -0.84 -8.48
N ASP A 85 1.06 0.43 -8.23
CA ASP A 85 2.04 1.18 -9.03
C ASP A 85 3.45 0.56 -8.93
N THR A 86 3.83 0.12 -7.72
CA THR A 86 5.11 -0.56 -7.48
C THR A 86 5.16 -1.89 -8.23
N ILE A 87 4.09 -2.69 -8.19
CA ILE A 87 4.00 -3.96 -8.92
C ILE A 87 4.10 -3.73 -10.42
N ALA A 88 3.39 -2.73 -10.97
CA ALA A 88 3.46 -2.39 -12.39
C ALA A 88 4.87 -1.99 -12.82
N SER A 89 5.55 -1.17 -12.01
CA SER A 89 6.94 -0.78 -12.24
C SER A 89 7.88 -1.98 -12.20
N LEU A 90 7.74 -2.87 -11.22
CA LEU A 90 8.55 -4.10 -11.12
C LEU A 90 8.34 -5.02 -12.32
N HIS A 91 7.09 -5.21 -12.78
CA HIS A 91 6.81 -5.98 -13.98
C HIS A 91 7.48 -5.40 -15.22
N LEU A 92 7.45 -4.07 -15.38
CA LEU A 92 8.13 -3.40 -16.48
C LEU A 92 9.66 -3.64 -16.42
N GLN A 93 10.27 -3.48 -15.25
CA GLN A 93 11.71 -3.71 -15.06
C GLN A 93 12.08 -5.17 -15.32
N HIS A 94 11.28 -6.12 -14.83
CA HIS A 94 11.46 -7.55 -15.08
C HIS A 94 11.43 -7.86 -16.58
N ASN A 95 10.42 -7.35 -17.29
CA ASN A 95 10.30 -7.58 -18.73
C ASN A 95 11.46 -6.96 -19.51
N LYS A 96 11.91 -5.76 -19.12
CA LYS A 96 13.09 -5.11 -19.71
C LYS A 96 14.36 -5.94 -19.48
N ALA A 97 14.56 -6.46 -18.28
CA ALA A 97 15.69 -7.33 -17.94
C ALA A 97 15.63 -8.63 -18.75
N LYS A 98 14.44 -9.24 -18.88
CA LYS A 98 14.23 -10.45 -19.67
C LYS A 98 14.59 -10.25 -21.14
N VAL A 99 14.09 -9.17 -21.77
CA VAL A 99 14.42 -8.84 -23.16
C VAL A 99 15.92 -8.59 -23.34
N SER A 100 16.56 -7.88 -22.39
CA SER A 100 18.00 -7.65 -22.43
C SER A 100 18.79 -8.96 -22.32
N LEU A 101 18.37 -9.87 -21.45
CA LEU A 101 18.96 -11.20 -21.31
C LEU A 101 18.85 -12.01 -22.61
N GLU A 102 17.67 -12.06 -23.22
CA GLU A 102 17.43 -12.76 -24.49
C GLU A 102 18.29 -12.17 -25.62
N GLN A 103 18.43 -10.85 -25.68
CA GLN A 103 19.30 -10.18 -26.66
C GLN A 103 20.77 -10.58 -26.48
N VAL A 104 21.26 -10.61 -25.24
CA VAL A 104 22.63 -10.99 -24.91
C VAL A 104 22.86 -12.48 -25.23
N GLN A 105 21.94 -13.36 -24.83
CA GLN A 105 21.99 -14.79 -25.16
C GLN A 105 22.03 -15.01 -26.67
N SER A 106 21.17 -14.33 -27.44
CA SER A 106 21.15 -14.41 -28.89
C SER A 106 22.46 -13.94 -29.54
N ARG A 107 23.11 -12.91 -28.97
CA ARG A 107 24.44 -12.47 -29.42
C ARG A 107 25.53 -13.49 -29.11
N PHE A 108 25.49 -14.11 -27.93
CA PHE A 108 26.43 -15.17 -27.57
C PHE A 108 26.28 -16.39 -28.45
N GLU A 109 25.06 -16.84 -28.74
CA GLU A 109 24.85 -17.99 -29.61
C GLU A 109 25.35 -17.72 -31.04
N ARG A 110 25.10 -16.51 -31.58
CA ARG A 110 25.67 -16.10 -32.87
C ARG A 110 27.19 -16.10 -32.87
N LEU A 111 27.82 -15.61 -31.78
CA LEU A 111 29.27 -15.63 -31.65
C LEU A 111 29.80 -17.06 -31.60
N ARG A 112 29.15 -17.92 -30.79
CA ARG A 112 29.49 -19.34 -30.66
C ARG A 112 29.45 -20.05 -32.00
N VAL A 113 28.38 -19.87 -32.78
CA VAL A 113 28.25 -20.44 -34.13
C VAL A 113 29.38 -19.96 -35.05
N LYS A 114 29.71 -18.66 -35.04
CA LYS A 114 30.83 -18.12 -35.84
C LYS A 114 32.18 -18.74 -35.44
N ILE A 115 32.43 -18.93 -34.14
CA ILE A 115 33.65 -19.56 -33.65
C ILE A 115 33.70 -21.02 -34.09
N ILE A 116 32.62 -21.79 -33.88
CA ILE A 116 32.53 -23.19 -34.32
C ILE A 116 32.80 -23.27 -35.83
N GLN A 117 32.16 -22.42 -36.63
CA GLN A 117 32.39 -22.40 -38.07
C GLN A 117 33.87 -22.11 -38.38
N ALA A 118 34.46 -21.04 -37.83
CA ALA A 118 35.86 -20.69 -38.09
C ALA A 118 36.85 -21.79 -37.68
N VAL A 119 36.60 -22.48 -36.57
CA VAL A 119 37.45 -23.56 -36.04
C VAL A 119 37.35 -24.80 -36.93
N TYR A 120 36.15 -25.23 -37.28
CA TYR A 120 35.93 -26.50 -37.96
C TYR A 120 35.89 -26.41 -39.49
N THR A 121 35.94 -25.21 -40.06
CA THR A 121 36.27 -25.02 -41.49
C THR A 121 37.77 -24.81 -41.74
N ALA A 122 38.60 -24.79 -40.69
CA ALA A 122 40.04 -24.64 -40.85
C ALA A 122 40.65 -25.89 -41.54
N PRO A 123 41.63 -25.72 -42.45
CA PRO A 123 42.27 -26.86 -43.12
C PRO A 123 42.84 -27.86 -42.12
N GLY A 124 42.45 -29.14 -42.24
CA GLY A 124 42.87 -30.21 -41.34
C GLY A 124 42.04 -30.36 -40.06
N ALA A 125 41.07 -29.48 -39.80
CA ALA A 125 40.13 -29.66 -38.69
C ALA A 125 39.13 -30.79 -39.00
N LYS A 126 38.88 -31.66 -38.02
CA LYS A 126 37.86 -32.72 -38.13
C LYS A 126 36.52 -32.19 -37.68
N GLN A 127 35.48 -32.37 -38.50
CA GLN A 127 34.15 -31.92 -38.16
C GLN A 127 33.62 -32.69 -36.93
N PRO A 128 33.04 -31.99 -35.95
CA PRO A 128 32.55 -32.60 -34.73
C PRO A 128 31.27 -33.40 -35.00
N GLN A 129 31.17 -34.60 -34.42
CA GLN A 129 30.05 -35.52 -34.65
C GLN A 129 28.92 -35.38 -33.61
N THR A 130 29.16 -34.63 -32.54
CA THR A 130 28.23 -34.39 -31.44
C THR A 130 28.20 -32.92 -31.05
N GLU A 131 27.25 -32.54 -30.21
CA GLU A 131 27.21 -31.20 -29.62
C GLU A 131 28.51 -30.90 -28.86
N ILE A 132 29.08 -29.72 -29.12
CA ILE A 132 30.40 -29.32 -28.62
C ILE A 132 30.21 -28.42 -27.41
N SER A 133 30.84 -28.77 -26.29
CA SER A 133 30.89 -27.88 -25.13
C SER A 133 31.86 -26.72 -25.37
N ASP A 134 31.60 -25.56 -24.77
CA ASP A 134 32.47 -24.38 -24.92
C ASP A 134 33.90 -24.67 -24.45
N ALA A 135 34.06 -25.51 -23.42
CA ALA A 135 35.37 -25.97 -22.97
C ALA A 135 36.13 -26.78 -24.04
N ALA A 136 35.44 -27.72 -24.70
CA ALA A 136 36.04 -28.52 -25.78
C ALA A 136 36.37 -27.66 -27.02
N LEU A 137 35.52 -26.68 -27.31
CA LEU A 137 35.74 -25.71 -28.38
C LEU A 137 37.00 -24.87 -28.12
N LEU A 138 37.15 -24.34 -26.91
CA LEU A 138 38.32 -23.56 -26.49
C LEU A 138 39.61 -24.39 -26.54
N GLN A 139 39.57 -25.65 -26.09
CA GLN A 139 40.72 -26.56 -26.22
C GLN A 139 41.11 -26.79 -27.68
N THR A 140 40.13 -26.95 -28.57
CA THR A 140 40.38 -27.12 -30.00
C THR A 140 40.97 -25.85 -30.62
N MET A 141 40.47 -24.67 -30.24
CA MET A 141 41.05 -23.37 -30.65
C MET A 141 42.50 -23.25 -30.22
N GLN A 142 42.81 -23.55 -28.95
CA GLN A 142 44.18 -23.49 -28.43
C GLN A 142 45.10 -24.43 -29.19
N LYS A 143 44.65 -25.67 -29.46
CA LYS A 143 45.44 -26.62 -30.25
C LYS A 143 45.75 -26.08 -31.66
N ILE A 144 44.79 -25.47 -32.35
CA ILE A 144 45.03 -24.85 -33.67
C ILE A 144 46.06 -23.73 -33.57
N ILE A 145 46.00 -22.91 -32.51
CA ILE A 145 46.98 -21.83 -32.26
C ILE A 145 48.37 -22.41 -32.02
N ASP A 146 48.49 -23.43 -31.18
CA ASP A 146 49.76 -24.07 -30.84
C ASP A 146 50.38 -24.75 -32.06
N ASP A 147 49.57 -25.48 -32.84
CA ASP A 147 49.99 -26.15 -34.07
C ASP A 147 50.51 -25.13 -35.10
N ARG A 148 49.78 -24.02 -35.29
CA ARG A 148 50.19 -22.92 -36.19
C ARG A 148 51.47 -22.23 -35.72
N THR A 149 51.58 -21.98 -34.41
CA THR A 149 52.78 -21.35 -33.82
C THR A 149 54.01 -22.23 -33.97
N THR A 150 53.86 -23.52 -33.67
CA THR A 150 54.93 -24.52 -33.79
C THR A 150 55.37 -24.69 -35.25
N PHE A 151 54.42 -24.71 -36.20
CA PHE A 151 54.72 -24.77 -37.62
C PHE A 151 55.44 -23.50 -38.09
N HIS A 152 54.98 -22.33 -37.67
CA HIS A 152 55.62 -21.05 -37.98
C HIS A 152 57.08 -21.01 -37.50
N GLN A 153 57.35 -21.44 -36.26
CA GLN A 153 58.72 -21.55 -35.74
C GLN A 153 59.60 -22.49 -36.55
N ARG A 154 59.07 -23.65 -36.99
CA ARG A 154 59.83 -24.56 -37.87
C ARG A 154 60.17 -23.93 -39.21
N LEU A 155 59.28 -23.14 -39.81
CA LEU A 155 59.55 -22.44 -41.06
C LEU A 155 60.60 -21.33 -40.88
N GLN A 156 60.54 -20.59 -39.76
CA GLN A 156 61.59 -19.63 -39.41
C GLN A 156 62.96 -20.30 -39.28
N GLN A 157 63.04 -21.45 -38.61
CA GLN A 157 64.29 -22.21 -38.46
C GLN A 157 64.85 -22.71 -39.81
N LYS A 158 64.01 -22.93 -40.81
CA LYS A 158 64.41 -23.32 -42.17
C LYS A 158 64.78 -22.14 -43.08
N GLY A 159 64.69 -20.90 -42.57
CA GLY A 159 65.08 -19.70 -43.32
C GLY A 159 64.05 -19.23 -44.35
N GLU A 160 62.81 -19.72 -44.31
CA GLU A 160 61.76 -19.27 -45.23
C GLU A 160 61.20 -17.90 -44.82
N LYS A 161 60.97 -17.01 -45.81
CA LYS A 161 60.35 -15.70 -45.58
C LYS A 161 58.86 -15.88 -45.26
N MET A 162 58.53 -15.75 -43.98
CA MET A 162 57.17 -15.90 -43.47
C MET A 162 56.45 -14.54 -43.31
N PRO A 163 55.16 -14.45 -43.68
CA PRO A 163 54.30 -13.33 -43.29
C PRO A 163 54.20 -13.25 -41.76
N PRO A 164 54.16 -12.04 -41.16
CA PRO A 164 53.98 -11.88 -39.72
C PRO A 164 52.68 -12.56 -39.26
N LEU A 165 52.74 -13.26 -38.12
CA LEU A 165 51.54 -13.67 -37.41
C LEU A 165 50.90 -12.38 -36.86
N THR A 166 50.03 -11.73 -37.62
CA THR A 166 49.32 -10.54 -37.15
C THR A 166 48.49 -10.91 -35.91
N THR A 167 48.94 -10.49 -34.75
CA THR A 167 48.10 -10.25 -33.58
C THR A 167 47.30 -9.00 -33.89
N ALA A 168 46.10 -9.14 -34.45
CA ALA A 168 45.19 -8.02 -34.52
C ALA A 168 44.84 -7.64 -33.07
N ASP A 169 45.39 -6.51 -32.60
CA ASP A 169 44.91 -5.84 -31.41
C ASP A 169 43.40 -5.68 -31.53
N ILE A 170 42.67 -6.33 -30.64
CA ILE A 170 41.21 -6.23 -30.59
C ILE A 170 40.89 -4.80 -30.12
N PRO A 171 40.28 -3.93 -30.95
CA PRO A 171 39.89 -2.61 -30.49
C PRO A 171 38.80 -2.78 -29.44
N GLY A 172 39.12 -2.38 -28.21
CA GLY A 172 38.23 -2.44 -27.06
C GLY A 172 36.87 -1.83 -27.38
N HIS A 173 35.85 -2.68 -27.50
CA HIS A 173 34.46 -2.23 -27.41
C HIS A 173 34.13 -2.03 -25.94
N GLY A 174 34.58 -0.90 -25.42
CA GLY A 174 34.04 -0.31 -24.21
C GLY A 174 32.61 0.15 -24.48
N ASN A 175 31.65 -0.75 -24.31
CA ASN A 175 30.30 -0.37 -23.89
C ASN A 175 30.08 -0.97 -22.51
N GLY A 176 30.82 -0.40 -21.54
CA GLY A 176 30.45 -0.50 -20.14
C GLY A 176 29.05 0.05 -20.01
N LEU A 177 28.14 -0.81 -19.55
CA LEU A 177 26.86 -0.42 -19.00
C LEU A 177 27.11 0.69 -17.98
N HIS A 178 26.87 1.94 -18.38
CA HIS A 178 26.79 3.05 -17.45
C HIS A 178 25.46 2.90 -16.71
N LEU A 179 25.45 2.04 -15.68
CA LEU A 179 24.49 2.19 -14.60
C LEU A 179 24.96 3.42 -13.82
N THR A 180 24.35 4.56 -14.09
CA THR A 180 24.42 5.70 -13.19
C THR A 180 23.77 5.29 -11.86
N GLN A 181 24.59 4.91 -10.90
CA GLN A 181 24.25 5.03 -9.48
C GLN A 181 24.32 6.51 -9.09
N GLU A 182 23.32 7.27 -9.49
CA GLU A 182 22.98 8.52 -8.82
C GLU A 182 21.47 8.65 -8.92
N GLU A 183 20.77 8.22 -7.87
CA GLU A 183 19.53 8.82 -7.33
C GLU A 183 19.15 8.04 -6.05
N LEU A 184 20.00 8.17 -5.03
CA LEU A 184 19.63 7.89 -3.64
C LEU A 184 20.06 9.09 -2.80
N LYS A 185 19.24 10.15 -2.86
CA LYS A 185 19.20 11.17 -1.81
C LYS A 185 17.77 11.27 -1.28
N PRO A 186 17.52 10.94 0.00
CA PRO A 186 16.25 11.26 0.62
C PRO A 186 16.18 12.78 0.80
N ASN A 187 15.22 13.40 0.11
CA ASN A 187 14.88 14.81 0.29
C ASN A 187 14.28 15.03 1.69
N ARG A 188 15.13 15.32 2.69
CA ARG A 188 14.73 15.91 3.96
C ARG A 188 14.77 17.44 3.81
N LYS A 189 13.62 18.04 3.50
CA LYS A 189 13.20 19.43 3.75
C LYS A 189 11.72 19.51 3.32
N GLY A 190 10.75 19.96 4.11
CA GLY A 190 10.83 20.92 5.19
C GLY A 190 9.90 20.62 6.37
N ARG A 191 10.38 21.03 7.54
CA ARG A 191 9.55 21.60 8.61
C ARG A 191 9.20 23.01 8.18
N CYS A 192 7.92 23.34 8.21
CA CYS A 192 7.32 24.56 8.75
C CYS A 192 5.88 24.18 9.11
#